data_AF-A0A9D5EVE1-F1
#
_entry.id   AF-A0A9D5EVE1-F1
#
_cell.length_a   1.000
_cell.length_b   1.000
_cell.length_c   1.000
_cell.angle_alpha   90.00
_cell.angle_beta   90.00
_cell.angle_gamma   90.00
#
_symmetry.space_group_name_H-M   'P 1'
#
loop_
_entity.id
_entity.type
_entity.pdbx_description
1 polymer ?
#
loop_
_entity_poly.entity_id
_entity_poly.type
_entity_poly.pdbx_seq_one_letter_code
_entity_poly.pdbx_strand_id
1 'polypeptide(L)'
;MNAFARSGVLVVLGASLSTFGLAGVRAEPAPQPREVGKQVMPERVFQEIVKESTRFIQAALTKEPSTKPRPALPAACNVSITSARTIRANALLIALAAQNRILSVGTGPDAAKLATVRDAAVKLAIAVAKNPTDNPDLLTLIAILSQYPDLKADPHASLALVRFKGTFTHDDIASIFSGCGGNRTQLIERHMLKLLQPKALFAPGNVEKLELLAYKVALLADVIRDMDDMIPASDTKVVEHRQEWVRFASEVHQEGWQLAETVRDGNVAEMRQRLTKLDKACAACHDKFRR
;
A
#
# COMPACT_ATOMS: atom_id res chain seq x y z
N MET A 1 -22.10 27.33 -77.17
CA MET A 1 -21.95 28.78 -76.90
C MET A 1 -20.81 28.96 -75.92
N ASN A 2 -19.83 29.79 -76.30
CA ASN A 2 -18.78 30.48 -75.53
C ASN A 2 -17.81 29.62 -74.69
N ALA A 3 -16.50 29.49 -74.96
CA ALA A 3 -15.42 30.43 -75.33
C ALA A 3 -14.48 30.73 -74.14
N PHE A 4 -13.21 30.91 -74.52
CA PHE A 4 -12.10 31.58 -73.83
C PHE A 4 -11.08 30.77 -73.02
N ALA A 5 -9.88 30.79 -73.61
CA ALA A 5 -8.55 30.56 -73.07
C ALA A 5 -8.15 31.57 -71.98
N ARG A 6 -7.10 31.25 -71.22
CA ARG A 6 -5.90 32.10 -71.05
C ARG A 6 -4.79 31.43 -70.24
N SER A 7 -3.57 31.64 -70.72
CA SER A 7 -2.27 31.36 -70.11
C SER A 7 -2.03 32.15 -68.82
N GLY A 8 -1.19 31.62 -67.93
CA GLY A 8 -0.65 32.32 -66.76
C GLY A 8 0.69 31.74 -66.33
N VAL A 9 1.63 32.63 -66.03
CA VAL A 9 3.09 32.44 -65.94
C VAL A 9 3.58 32.07 -64.52
N LEU A 10 4.62 31.23 -64.51
CA LEU A 10 5.76 31.05 -63.59
C LEU A 10 5.88 31.93 -62.33
N VAL A 11 6.13 31.31 -61.15
CA VAL A 11 7.00 31.87 -60.10
C VAL A 11 7.81 30.75 -59.44
N VAL A 12 9.13 30.86 -59.52
CA VAL A 12 10.13 30.09 -58.75
C VAL A 12 10.44 30.89 -57.48
N LEU A 13 10.31 30.26 -56.31
CA LEU A 13 10.83 30.79 -55.05
C LEU A 13 11.68 29.71 -54.38
N GLY A 14 12.99 29.92 -54.44
CA GLY A 14 13.96 29.21 -53.61
C GLY A 14 13.94 29.75 -52.19
N ALA A 15 14.04 28.85 -51.21
CA ALA A 15 14.24 29.21 -49.81
C ALA A 15 15.44 28.43 -49.26
N SER A 16 16.39 29.20 -48.74
CA SER A 16 17.65 28.80 -48.14
C SER A 16 17.48 27.89 -46.92
N LEU A 17 18.30 26.82 -46.84
CA LEU A 17 18.52 26.07 -45.61
C LEU A 17 19.53 26.81 -44.73
N SER A 18 19.07 27.27 -43.57
CA SER A 18 19.92 27.71 -42.46
C SER A 18 20.21 26.50 -41.55
N THR A 19 21.46 26.05 -41.52
CA THR A 19 21.96 25.07 -40.55
C THR A 19 22.14 25.73 -39.18
N PHE A 20 21.23 25.44 -38.24
CA PHE A 20 21.45 25.70 -36.82
C PHE A 20 22.34 24.60 -36.22
N GLY A 21 23.50 24.98 -35.70
CA GLY A 21 24.36 24.11 -34.90
C GLY A 21 23.75 23.84 -33.54
N LEU A 22 23.29 22.61 -33.32
CA LEU A 22 22.89 22.11 -32.01
C LEU A 22 24.14 21.68 -31.24
N ALA A 23 24.49 22.43 -30.20
CA ALA A 23 25.41 21.99 -29.17
C ALA A 23 24.81 20.75 -28.47
N GLY A 24 25.47 19.61 -28.62
CA GLY A 24 25.03 18.33 -28.09
C GLY A 24 25.04 18.30 -26.56
N VAL A 25 23.88 18.52 -25.95
CA VAL A 25 23.59 18.05 -24.60
C VAL A 25 23.58 16.53 -24.69
N ARG A 26 24.61 15.89 -24.15
CA ARG A 26 24.71 14.43 -24.05
C ARG A 26 23.61 13.98 -23.10
N ALA A 27 22.46 13.60 -23.65
CA ALA A 27 21.38 13.00 -22.89
C ALA A 27 21.94 11.77 -22.16
N GLU A 28 21.81 11.74 -20.84
CA GLU A 28 22.02 10.51 -20.08
C GLU A 28 21.12 9.43 -20.69
N PRO A 29 21.66 8.22 -20.94
CA PRO A 29 20.84 7.14 -21.44
C PRO A 29 19.68 6.90 -20.48
N ALA A 30 18.46 6.84 -21.01
CA ALA A 30 17.27 6.55 -20.23
C ALA A 30 17.52 5.29 -19.37
N PRO A 31 17.17 5.31 -18.07
CA PRO A 31 17.30 4.13 -17.22
C PRO A 31 16.64 2.94 -17.92
N GLN A 32 17.38 1.84 -18.08
CA GLN A 32 16.81 0.66 -18.72
C GLN A 32 15.61 0.15 -17.91
N PRO A 33 14.50 -0.24 -18.56
CA PRO A 33 13.37 -0.88 -17.88
C PRO A 33 13.90 -2.09 -17.13
N ARG A 34 13.72 -2.12 -15.81
CA ARG A 34 14.03 -3.33 -15.03
C ARG A 34 13.19 -4.47 -15.60
N GLU A 35 13.80 -5.63 -15.82
CA GLU A 35 13.05 -6.87 -16.07
C GLU A 35 11.93 -6.98 -15.02
N VAL A 36 10.78 -7.54 -15.40
CA VAL A 36 9.63 -7.77 -14.51
C VAL A 36 10.01 -8.83 -13.47
N GLY A 37 10.98 -8.51 -12.63
CA GLY A 37 11.29 -9.24 -11.41
C GLY A 37 10.09 -9.16 -10.49
N LYS A 38 9.96 -10.16 -9.62
CA LYS A 38 8.94 -10.15 -8.58
C LYS A 38 8.95 -8.80 -7.88
N GLN A 39 7.80 -8.15 -7.82
CA GLN A 39 7.60 -6.88 -7.17
C GLN A 39 7.95 -7.02 -5.66
N VAL A 40 9.14 -6.55 -5.29
CA VAL A 40 9.68 -6.65 -3.93
C VAL A 40 9.94 -5.25 -3.38
N MET A 41 9.47 -4.98 -2.17
CA MET A 41 9.71 -3.67 -1.55
C MET A 41 11.17 -3.55 -1.06
N PRO A 42 11.73 -2.33 -1.05
CA PRO A 42 13.03 -2.05 -0.45
C PRO A 42 13.07 -2.38 1.05
N GLU A 43 14.22 -2.84 1.53
CA GLU A 43 14.43 -3.15 2.95
C GLU A 43 14.12 -1.97 3.88
N ARG A 44 14.49 -0.75 3.50
CA ARG A 44 14.19 0.45 4.29
C ARG A 44 12.69 0.68 4.49
N VAL A 45 11.87 0.38 3.47
CA VAL A 45 10.41 0.54 3.54
C VAL A 45 9.85 -0.54 4.44
N PHE A 46 10.34 -1.78 4.31
CA PHE A 46 9.96 -2.87 5.19
C PHE A 46 10.23 -2.54 6.66
N GLN A 47 11.43 -2.08 6.99
CA GLN A 47 11.80 -1.65 8.34
C GLN A 47 10.86 -0.58 8.89
N GLU A 48 10.53 0.44 8.08
CA GLU A 48 9.63 1.51 8.51
C GLU A 48 8.19 1.00 8.70
N ILE A 49 7.71 0.08 7.86
CA ILE A 49 6.40 -0.58 8.05
C ILE A 49 6.39 -1.33 9.39
N VAL A 50 7.40 -2.14 9.70
CA VAL A 50 7.48 -2.90 10.94
C VAL A 50 7.52 -1.97 12.15
N LYS A 51 8.38 -0.95 12.11
CA LYS A 51 8.52 0.05 13.18
C LYS A 51 7.24 0.83 13.43
N GLU A 52 6.65 1.40 12.38
CA GLU A 52 5.43 2.21 12.51
C GLU A 52 4.25 1.35 13.00
N SER A 53 4.09 0.15 12.45
CA SER A 53 3.00 -0.76 12.80
C SER A 53 3.14 -1.26 14.25
N THR A 54 4.35 -1.61 14.68
CA THR A 54 4.65 -1.98 16.07
C THR A 54 4.33 -0.86 17.04
N ARG A 55 4.65 0.40 16.68
CA ARG A 55 4.28 1.57 17.48
C ARG A 55 2.77 1.72 17.63
N PHE A 56 1.99 1.53 16.56
CA PHE A 56 0.53 1.57 16.65
C PHE A 56 -0.04 0.44 17.53
N ILE A 57 0.55 -0.76 17.45
CA ILE A 57 0.19 -1.90 18.29
C ILE A 57 0.45 -1.59 19.78
N GLN A 58 1.64 -1.12 20.11
CA GLN A 58 2.02 -0.74 21.48
C GLN A 58 1.09 0.35 22.03
N ALA A 59 0.83 1.40 21.24
CA ALA A 59 -0.07 2.48 21.64
C ALA A 59 -1.52 2.02 21.86
N ALA A 60 -1.97 0.97 21.17
CA ALA A 60 -3.29 0.38 21.36
C ALA A 60 -3.40 -0.44 22.67
N LEU A 61 -2.28 -0.99 23.15
CA LEU A 61 -2.23 -1.82 24.37
C LEU A 61 -2.00 -1.01 25.65
N THR A 62 -1.16 0.03 25.60
CA THR A 62 -0.86 0.84 26.79
C THR A 62 -1.99 1.80 27.16
N LYS A 63 -3.02 1.90 26.32
CA LYS A 63 -4.12 2.83 26.54
C LYS A 63 -5.11 2.22 27.51
N GLU A 64 -5.07 2.68 28.76
CA GLU A 64 -6.06 2.31 29.76
C GLU A 64 -7.47 2.53 29.21
N PRO A 65 -8.43 1.62 29.50
CA PRO A 65 -9.83 1.87 29.20
C PRO A 65 -10.22 3.17 29.90
N SER A 66 -10.46 4.22 29.10
CA SER A 66 -10.87 5.53 29.61
C SER A 66 -12.08 5.35 30.52
N THR A 67 -11.89 5.51 31.83
CA THR A 67 -12.94 5.46 32.86
C THR A 67 -13.91 6.64 32.75
N LYS A 68 -13.55 7.68 32.00
CA LYS A 68 -14.47 8.80 31.71
C LYS A 68 -15.54 8.35 30.73
N PRO A 69 -16.84 8.48 31.08
CA PRO A 69 -17.94 8.28 30.13
C PRO A 69 -17.72 9.24 28.96
N ARG A 70 -17.45 8.69 27.78
CA ARG A 70 -17.44 9.50 26.56
C ARG A 70 -18.90 9.81 26.20
N PRO A 71 -19.19 11.01 25.65
CA PRO A 71 -20.49 11.26 25.05
C PRO A 71 -20.79 10.15 24.04
N ALA A 72 -22.04 9.70 24.02
CA ALA A 72 -22.51 8.55 23.26
C ALA A 72 -22.00 8.63 21.80
N LEU A 73 -20.90 7.94 21.53
CA LEU A 73 -20.51 7.63 20.17
C LEU A 73 -21.51 6.59 19.65
N PRO A 74 -21.81 6.57 18.34
CA PRO A 74 -22.65 5.52 17.77
C PRO A 74 -22.15 4.15 18.23
N ALA A 75 -23.06 3.22 18.55
CA ALA A 75 -22.73 1.88 19.07
C ALA A 75 -21.66 1.12 18.25
N ALA A 76 -21.49 1.49 16.98
CA ALA A 76 -20.45 1.02 16.07
C ALA A 76 -18.99 1.39 16.46
N CYS A 77 -18.77 2.23 17.47
CA CYS A 77 -17.45 2.77 17.86
C CYS A 77 -17.03 2.37 19.29
N ASN A 78 -17.28 1.14 19.72
CA ASN A 78 -16.83 0.61 21.01
C ASN A 78 -15.30 0.59 21.14
N VAL A 79 -14.77 1.09 22.26
CA VAL A 79 -13.32 1.35 22.46
C VAL A 79 -12.48 0.08 22.55
N SER A 80 -12.95 -0.97 23.24
CA SER A 80 -12.26 -2.27 23.32
C SER A 80 -12.19 -2.97 21.95
N ILE A 81 -13.26 -2.87 21.15
CA ILE A 81 -13.26 -3.35 19.75
C ILE A 81 -12.24 -2.56 18.91
N THR A 82 -12.05 -1.28 19.23
CA THR A 82 -11.12 -0.40 18.49
C THR A 82 -9.65 -0.77 18.72
N SER A 83 -9.24 -1.14 19.94
CA SER A 83 -7.84 -1.53 20.22
C SER A 83 -7.49 -2.86 19.56
N ALA A 84 -8.33 -3.88 19.72
CA ALA A 84 -8.15 -5.20 19.09
C ALA A 84 -8.02 -5.10 17.56
N ARG A 85 -8.93 -4.35 16.94
CA ARG A 85 -8.93 -4.06 15.49
C ARG A 85 -7.67 -3.33 15.06
N THR A 86 -7.21 -2.34 15.84
CA THR A 86 -5.95 -1.62 15.55
C THR A 86 -4.75 -2.55 15.58
N ILE A 87 -4.67 -3.44 16.57
CA ILE A 87 -3.56 -4.38 16.70
C ILE A 87 -3.56 -5.36 15.52
N ARG A 88 -4.71 -5.98 15.23
CA ARG A 88 -4.85 -6.94 14.13
C ARG A 88 -4.55 -6.32 12.76
N ALA A 89 -5.06 -5.13 12.49
CA ALA A 89 -4.80 -4.38 11.27
C ALA A 89 -3.29 -4.12 11.05
N ASN A 90 -2.58 -3.67 12.09
CA ASN A 90 -1.14 -3.42 11.99
C ASN A 90 -0.32 -4.73 11.94
N ALA A 91 -0.78 -5.78 12.61
CA ALA A 91 -0.18 -7.12 12.49
C ALA A 91 -0.30 -7.68 11.06
N LEU A 92 -1.45 -7.48 10.41
CA LEU A 92 -1.64 -7.84 9.00
C LEU A 92 -0.60 -7.16 8.10
N LEU A 93 -0.40 -5.85 8.29
CA LEU A 93 0.54 -5.10 7.47
C LEU A 93 1.99 -5.57 7.64
N ILE A 94 2.40 -5.90 8.88
CA ILE A 94 3.70 -6.51 9.16
C ILE A 94 3.83 -7.86 8.45
N ALA A 95 2.81 -8.73 8.57
CA ALA A 95 2.84 -10.06 8.00
C ALA A 95 2.90 -10.03 6.45
N LEU A 96 2.13 -9.15 5.81
CA LEU A 96 2.18 -8.91 4.37
C LEU A 96 3.56 -8.43 3.92
N ALA A 97 4.12 -7.45 4.64
CA ALA A 97 5.39 -6.86 4.28
C ALA A 97 6.56 -7.86 4.42
N ALA A 98 6.54 -8.67 5.48
CA ALA A 98 7.51 -9.75 5.67
C ALA A 98 7.36 -10.82 4.57
N GLN A 99 6.14 -11.26 4.24
CA GLN A 99 5.91 -12.24 3.18
C GLN A 99 6.36 -11.75 1.80
N ASN A 100 6.14 -10.48 1.46
CA ASN A 100 6.65 -9.88 0.23
C ASN A 100 8.19 -9.94 0.15
N ARG A 101 8.89 -9.69 1.26
CA ARG A 101 10.35 -9.75 1.32
C ARG A 101 10.89 -11.19 1.26
N ILE A 102 10.22 -12.16 1.89
CA ILE A 102 10.61 -13.60 1.82
C ILE A 102 10.70 -14.05 0.36
N LEU A 103 9.75 -13.64 -0.48
CA LEU A 103 9.74 -13.96 -1.92
C LEU A 103 10.97 -13.46 -2.68
N SER A 104 11.65 -12.44 -2.15
CA SER A 104 12.87 -11.87 -2.74
C SER A 104 14.14 -12.58 -2.29
N VAL A 105 14.24 -12.88 -1.01
CA VAL A 105 15.47 -13.43 -0.42
C VAL A 105 15.56 -14.94 -0.59
N GLY A 106 14.42 -15.61 -0.81
CA GLY A 106 14.36 -17.05 -1.04
C GLY A 106 14.63 -17.84 0.26
N THR A 107 15.88 -18.24 0.47
CA THR A 107 16.28 -19.14 1.57
C THR A 107 17.46 -18.57 2.37
N GLY A 108 17.63 -19.03 3.61
CA GLY A 108 18.77 -18.67 4.46
C GLY A 108 18.39 -17.87 5.71
N PRO A 109 19.38 -17.35 6.46
CA PRO A 109 19.16 -16.70 7.75
C PRO A 109 18.21 -15.49 7.68
N ASP A 110 18.32 -14.67 6.64
CA ASP A 110 17.47 -13.50 6.46
C ASP A 110 16.01 -13.90 6.13
N ALA A 111 15.83 -14.93 5.29
CA ALA A 111 14.50 -15.49 5.02
C ALA A 111 13.85 -16.03 6.30
N ALA A 112 14.62 -16.70 7.16
CA ALA A 112 14.15 -17.21 8.45
C ALA A 112 13.78 -16.08 9.43
N LYS A 113 14.56 -14.99 9.48
CA LYS A 113 14.19 -13.79 10.26
C LYS A 113 12.86 -13.20 9.78
N LEU A 114 12.70 -13.02 8.47
CA LEU A 114 11.45 -12.50 7.90
C LEU A 114 10.26 -13.42 8.17
N ALA A 115 10.44 -14.73 8.06
CA ALA A 115 9.42 -15.71 8.42
C ALA A 115 9.04 -15.60 9.91
N THR A 116 10.02 -15.38 10.79
CA THR A 116 9.78 -15.16 12.22
C THR A 116 8.96 -13.90 12.47
N VAL A 117 9.26 -12.79 11.78
CA VAL A 117 8.46 -11.54 11.85
C VAL A 117 7.02 -11.79 11.41
N ARG A 118 6.83 -12.46 10.26
CA ARG A 118 5.50 -12.80 9.75
C ARG A 118 4.72 -13.65 10.74
N ASP A 119 5.33 -14.72 11.24
CA ASP A 119 4.67 -15.68 12.11
C ASP A 119 4.35 -15.08 13.49
N ALA A 120 5.22 -14.22 14.03
CA ALA A 120 4.95 -13.46 15.25
C ALA A 120 3.75 -12.51 15.07
N ALA A 121 3.65 -11.82 13.92
CA ALA A 121 2.51 -10.95 13.63
C ALA A 121 1.20 -11.74 13.46
N VAL A 122 1.23 -12.90 12.79
CA VAL A 122 0.08 -13.82 12.68
C VAL A 122 -0.36 -14.33 14.05
N LYS A 123 0.59 -14.81 14.87
CA LYS A 123 0.32 -15.27 16.25
C LYS A 123 -0.28 -14.15 17.09
N LEU A 124 0.20 -12.91 16.94
CA LEU A 124 -0.33 -11.74 17.64
C LEU A 124 -1.80 -11.48 17.26
N ALA A 125 -2.12 -11.51 15.97
CA ALA A 125 -3.49 -11.32 15.51
C ALA A 125 -4.45 -12.40 16.03
N ILE A 126 -3.99 -13.66 16.10
CA ILE A 126 -4.73 -14.80 16.68
C ILE A 126 -4.94 -14.60 18.18
N ALA A 127 -3.89 -14.23 18.91
CA ALA A 127 -3.93 -13.99 20.36
C ALA A 127 -4.94 -12.90 20.71
N VAL A 128 -4.94 -11.79 19.98
CA VAL A 128 -5.91 -10.70 20.12
C VAL A 128 -7.34 -11.14 19.79
N ALA A 129 -7.52 -12.00 18.79
CA ALA A 129 -8.86 -12.51 18.43
C ALA A 129 -9.49 -13.32 19.56
N LYS A 130 -8.67 -14.13 20.24
CA LYS A 130 -9.11 -15.05 21.31
C LYS A 130 -9.36 -14.32 22.63
N ASN A 131 -8.42 -13.46 23.03
CA ASN A 131 -8.50 -12.72 24.28
C ASN A 131 -7.79 -11.36 24.12
N PRO A 132 -8.53 -10.28 23.78
CA PRO A 132 -7.95 -8.98 23.47
C PRO A 132 -7.24 -8.27 24.61
N THR A 133 -7.55 -8.60 25.88
CA THR A 133 -7.11 -7.83 27.06
C THR A 133 -6.16 -8.60 27.98
N ASP A 134 -6.33 -9.91 28.12
CA ASP A 134 -5.66 -10.68 29.18
C ASP A 134 -4.83 -11.85 28.65
N ASN A 135 -4.28 -11.70 27.44
CA ASN A 135 -3.39 -12.71 26.87
C ASN A 135 -1.92 -12.36 27.14
N PRO A 136 -1.20 -13.14 28.00
CA PRO A 136 0.19 -12.87 28.35
C PRO A 136 1.14 -12.95 27.14
N ASP A 137 0.76 -13.67 26.08
CA ASP A 137 1.58 -13.82 24.89
C ASP A 137 1.70 -12.53 24.07
N LEU A 138 0.77 -11.58 24.25
CA LEU A 138 0.75 -10.34 23.47
C LEU A 138 2.03 -9.52 23.66
N LEU A 139 2.47 -9.35 24.90
CA LEU A 139 3.68 -8.59 25.22
C LEU A 139 4.93 -9.29 24.69
N THR A 140 5.00 -10.62 24.77
CA THR A 140 6.09 -11.43 24.23
C THR A 140 6.18 -11.28 22.71
N LEU A 141 5.05 -11.42 22.00
CA LEU A 141 5.00 -11.31 20.54
C LEU A 141 5.39 -9.91 20.06
N ILE A 142 5.00 -8.87 20.79
CA ILE A 142 5.38 -7.48 20.47
C ILE A 142 6.85 -7.23 20.75
N ALA A 143 7.40 -7.79 21.83
CA ALA A 143 8.82 -7.72 22.12
C ALA A 143 9.64 -8.37 21.00
N ILE A 144 9.17 -9.47 20.40
CA ILE A 144 9.79 -10.08 19.21
C ILE A 144 9.74 -9.11 18.03
N LEU A 145 8.57 -8.55 17.71
CA LEU A 145 8.42 -7.61 16.59
C LEU A 145 9.28 -6.34 16.74
N SER A 146 9.43 -5.87 17.97
CA SER A 146 10.22 -4.66 18.30
C SER A 146 11.74 -4.88 18.18
N GLN A 147 12.20 -6.12 18.08
CA GLN A 147 13.61 -6.46 17.90
C GLN A 147 14.06 -6.42 16.44
N TYR A 148 13.17 -6.32 15.45
CA TYR A 148 13.57 -6.22 14.05
C TYR A 148 14.37 -4.92 13.80
N PRO A 149 15.52 -4.95 13.08
CA PRO A 149 16.09 -6.05 12.29
C PRO A 149 17.03 -7.02 13.04
N ASP A 150 17.33 -6.74 14.30
CA ASP A 150 18.30 -7.48 15.13
C ASP A 150 17.73 -8.78 15.73
N LEU A 151 16.48 -9.13 15.42
CA LEU A 151 15.83 -10.33 15.91
C LEU A 151 16.64 -11.59 15.55
N LYS A 152 16.56 -12.59 16.43
CA LYS A 152 17.04 -13.95 16.14
C LYS A 152 15.94 -14.73 15.43
N ALA A 153 16.28 -15.39 14.33
CA ALA A 153 15.34 -16.25 13.63
C ALA A 153 14.87 -17.40 14.54
N ASP A 154 13.55 -17.65 14.53
CA ASP A 154 12.96 -18.87 15.07
C ASP A 154 13.31 -20.02 14.10
N PRO A 155 14.02 -21.08 14.56
CA PRO A 155 14.39 -22.21 13.71
C PRO A 155 13.18 -22.99 13.17
N HIS A 156 11.98 -22.78 13.72
CA HIS A 156 10.75 -23.42 13.29
C HIS A 156 9.87 -22.52 12.40
N ALA A 157 10.30 -21.29 12.09
CA ALA A 157 9.56 -20.41 11.19
C ALA A 157 9.53 -20.98 9.77
N SER A 158 8.33 -21.13 9.21
CA SER A 158 8.17 -21.73 7.87
C SER A 158 8.50 -20.72 6.78
N LEU A 159 9.30 -21.08 5.78
CA LEU A 159 9.50 -20.22 4.61
C LEU A 159 8.34 -20.29 3.60
N ALA A 160 7.40 -21.23 3.78
CA ALA A 160 6.25 -21.36 2.91
C ALA A 160 5.36 -20.12 3.00
N LEU A 161 4.70 -19.79 1.89
CA LEU A 161 3.71 -18.72 1.87
C LEU A 161 2.54 -19.08 2.78
N VAL A 162 2.19 -18.14 3.65
CA VAL A 162 1.05 -18.26 4.54
C VAL A 162 -0.13 -17.57 3.88
N ARG A 163 -1.23 -18.30 3.78
CA ARG A 163 -2.51 -17.71 3.42
C ARG A 163 -3.07 -17.00 4.66
N PHE A 164 -3.37 -15.72 4.53
CA PHE A 164 -3.91 -14.92 5.65
C PHE A 164 -5.41 -15.16 5.92
N LYS A 165 -6.08 -15.91 5.03
CA LYS A 165 -7.47 -16.34 5.20
C LYS A 165 -7.67 -17.12 6.49
N GLY A 166 -8.75 -16.79 7.20
CA GLY A 166 -9.14 -17.40 8.48
C GLY A 166 -8.41 -16.80 9.69
N THR A 167 -7.28 -16.12 9.48
CA THR A 167 -6.62 -15.35 10.55
C THR A 167 -7.11 -13.91 10.58
N PHE A 168 -7.16 -13.26 9.41
CA PHE A 168 -7.56 -11.86 9.23
C PHE A 168 -8.91 -11.75 8.52
N THR A 169 -9.62 -10.65 8.71
CA THR A 169 -10.91 -10.36 8.07
C THR A 169 -10.82 -9.14 7.17
N HIS A 170 -11.85 -8.92 6.34
CA HIS A 170 -11.94 -7.68 5.55
C HIS A 170 -11.95 -6.43 6.43
N ASP A 171 -12.52 -6.50 7.64
CA ASP A 171 -12.47 -5.41 8.61
C ASP A 171 -11.05 -5.04 9.03
N ASP A 172 -10.14 -6.01 9.17
CA ASP A 172 -8.74 -5.75 9.52
C ASP A 172 -8.07 -4.91 8.41
N ILE A 173 -8.39 -5.18 7.14
CA ILE A 173 -7.91 -4.41 5.98
C ILE A 173 -8.53 -3.02 5.95
N ALA A 174 -9.87 -2.94 6.00
CA ALA A 174 -10.62 -1.70 5.94
C ALA A 174 -10.21 -0.72 7.05
N SER A 175 -9.85 -1.25 8.23
CA SER A 175 -9.39 -0.47 9.38
C SER A 175 -8.07 0.27 9.13
N ILE A 176 -7.21 -0.24 8.26
CA ILE A 176 -5.95 0.42 7.91
C ILE A 176 -6.21 1.67 7.06
N PHE A 177 -7.21 1.61 6.16
CA PHE A 177 -7.65 2.70 5.31
C PHE A 177 -8.49 3.74 6.07
N SER A 178 -9.47 3.26 6.85
CA SER A 178 -10.50 4.06 7.51
C SER A 178 -10.49 3.84 9.03
N GLY A 179 -10.34 4.91 9.80
CA GLY A 179 -10.49 4.87 11.25
C GLY A 179 -11.89 5.32 11.69
N CYS A 180 -12.72 4.41 12.22
CA CYS A 180 -13.90 4.82 12.98
C CYS A 180 -13.44 5.52 14.28
N GLY A 181 -13.71 6.82 14.43
CA GLY A 181 -13.53 7.54 15.71
C GLY A 181 -12.17 8.21 15.96
N GLY A 182 -11.43 8.61 14.93
CA GLY A 182 -10.26 9.49 15.02
C GLY A 182 -8.94 8.90 14.51
N ASN A 183 -7.80 9.48 14.93
CA ASN A 183 -6.41 9.13 14.53
C ASN A 183 -5.93 7.75 15.05
N ARG A 184 -6.77 6.70 15.00
CA ARG A 184 -6.54 5.45 15.74
C ARG A 184 -5.92 4.33 14.90
N THR A 185 -5.89 4.47 13.58
CA THR A 185 -5.23 3.53 12.66
C THR A 185 -4.28 4.30 11.73
N GLN A 186 -3.66 3.61 10.77
CA GLN A 186 -2.70 4.20 9.82
C GLN A 186 -3.31 5.32 8.95
N LEU A 187 -4.64 5.35 8.79
CA LEU A 187 -5.40 6.37 8.03
C LEU A 187 -4.81 6.62 6.63
N ILE A 188 -4.48 5.55 5.91
CA ILE A 188 -3.77 5.61 4.62
C ILE A 188 -4.50 6.52 3.63
N GLU A 189 -5.82 6.35 3.48
CA GLU A 189 -6.65 7.12 2.56
C GLU A 189 -6.55 8.62 2.85
N ARG A 190 -6.69 9.02 4.13
CA ARG A 190 -6.55 10.42 4.54
C ARG A 190 -5.15 10.98 4.28
N HIS A 191 -4.10 10.17 4.46
CA HIS A 191 -2.75 10.62 4.18
C HIS A 191 -2.50 10.81 2.68
N MET A 192 -2.99 9.92 1.83
CA MET A 192 -2.89 10.08 0.38
C MET A 192 -3.66 11.32 -0.10
N LEU A 193 -4.88 11.55 0.39
CA LEU A 193 -5.67 12.74 0.06
C LEU A 193 -4.97 14.05 0.45
N LYS A 194 -4.25 14.07 1.57
CA LYS A 194 -3.44 15.24 1.96
C LYS A 194 -2.28 15.47 1.00
N LEU A 195 -1.64 14.41 0.51
CA LEU A 195 -0.52 14.48 -0.42
C LEU A 195 -0.96 14.93 -1.82
N LEU A 196 -2.20 14.67 -2.23
CA LEU A 196 -2.78 15.20 -3.46
C LEU A 196 -2.88 16.74 -3.48
N GLN A 197 -2.79 17.41 -2.34
CA GLN A 197 -2.85 18.88 -2.30
C GLN A 197 -1.61 19.50 -2.96
N PRO A 198 -1.77 20.48 -3.87
CA PRO A 198 -0.68 20.98 -4.72
C PRO A 198 0.58 21.46 -4.00
N LYS A 199 0.44 22.01 -2.78
CA LYS A 199 1.54 22.54 -1.96
C LYS A 199 2.26 21.48 -1.11
N ALA A 200 1.66 20.30 -0.94
CA ALA A 200 2.15 19.27 -0.01
C ALA A 200 3.06 18.23 -0.69
N LEU A 201 2.74 17.82 -1.91
CA LEU A 201 3.31 16.60 -2.52
C LEU A 201 4.86 16.56 -2.59
N PHE A 202 5.52 17.69 -2.81
CA PHE A 202 6.94 17.74 -3.17
C PHE A 202 7.88 18.18 -2.05
N ALA A 203 7.39 18.34 -0.82
CA ALA A 203 8.29 18.50 0.33
C ALA A 203 9.05 17.17 0.57
N PRO A 204 10.37 17.18 0.85
CA PRO A 204 11.16 15.94 0.97
C PRO A 204 10.54 14.88 1.92
N GLY A 205 10.09 15.29 3.11
CA GLY A 205 9.44 14.37 4.05
C GLY A 205 8.07 13.84 3.60
N ASN A 206 7.41 14.50 2.65
CA ASN A 206 6.16 14.03 2.05
C ASN A 206 6.39 13.03 0.93
N VAL A 207 7.53 13.11 0.23
CA VAL A 207 7.96 12.14 -0.80
C VAL A 207 8.27 10.79 -0.17
N GLU A 208 9.07 10.74 0.90
CA GLU A 208 9.35 9.50 1.63
C GLU A 208 8.08 8.85 2.18
N LYS A 209 7.17 9.67 2.72
CA LYS A 209 5.87 9.21 3.19
C LYS A 209 4.99 8.67 2.06
N LEU A 210 5.05 9.28 0.88
CA LEU A 210 4.27 8.85 -0.29
C LEU A 210 4.69 7.45 -0.74
N GLU A 211 5.99 7.17 -0.83
CA GLU A 211 6.50 5.84 -1.15
C GLU A 211 6.01 4.79 -0.16
N LEU A 212 6.14 5.08 1.15
CA LEU A 212 5.69 4.19 2.21
C LEU A 212 4.19 3.88 2.09
N LEU A 213 3.37 4.91 1.86
CA LEU A 213 1.92 4.73 1.69
C LEU A 213 1.59 3.92 0.45
N ALA A 214 2.27 4.19 -0.67
CA ALA A 214 2.04 3.51 -1.94
C ALA A 214 2.32 1.99 -1.82
N TYR A 215 3.44 1.60 -1.19
CA TYR A 215 3.70 0.18 -0.91
C TYR A 215 2.66 -0.44 0.03
N LYS A 216 2.24 0.27 1.09
CA LYS A 216 1.19 -0.24 1.99
C LYS A 216 -0.12 -0.49 1.23
N VAL A 217 -0.53 0.43 0.36
CA VAL A 217 -1.73 0.26 -0.48
C VAL A 217 -1.57 -0.96 -1.38
N ALA A 218 -0.42 -1.11 -2.05
CA ALA A 218 -0.17 -2.23 -2.94
C ALA A 218 -0.24 -3.58 -2.22
N LEU A 219 0.35 -3.69 -1.03
CA LEU A 219 0.30 -4.91 -0.19
C LEU A 219 -1.14 -5.25 0.24
N LEU A 220 -1.92 -4.24 0.61
CA LEU A 220 -3.31 -4.44 1.01
C LEU A 220 -4.22 -4.81 -0.16
N ALA A 221 -3.97 -4.23 -1.33
CA ALA A 221 -4.70 -4.59 -2.55
C ALA A 221 -4.39 -6.02 -3.01
N ASP A 222 -3.13 -6.47 -2.86
CA ASP A 222 -2.72 -7.85 -3.11
C ASP A 222 -3.48 -8.83 -2.21
N VAL A 223 -3.60 -8.53 -0.91
CA VAL A 223 -4.35 -9.41 -0.01
C VAL A 223 -5.86 -9.37 -0.27
N ILE A 224 -6.43 -8.22 -0.66
CA ILE A 224 -7.85 -8.11 -1.06
C ILE A 224 -8.15 -9.01 -2.25
N ARG A 225 -7.24 -9.05 -3.24
CA ARG A 225 -7.34 -9.91 -4.42
C ARG A 225 -7.32 -11.38 -4.02
N ASP A 226 -6.44 -11.77 -3.10
CA ASP A 226 -6.24 -13.17 -2.68
C ASP A 226 -7.27 -13.65 -1.62
N MET A 227 -7.99 -12.72 -0.99
CA MET A 227 -9.07 -12.96 -0.02
C MET A 227 -10.47 -12.79 -0.66
N ASP A 228 -10.59 -12.89 -1.98
CA ASP A 228 -11.87 -12.78 -2.69
C ASP A 228 -12.90 -13.86 -2.31
N ASP A 229 -12.46 -14.95 -1.69
CA ASP A 229 -13.28 -16.00 -1.10
C ASP A 229 -13.56 -15.81 0.41
N MET A 230 -13.29 -14.61 0.95
CA MET A 230 -13.58 -14.21 2.34
C MET A 230 -14.71 -13.22 2.48
N ILE A 231 -15.19 -12.69 1.36
CA ILE A 231 -16.40 -11.89 1.33
C ILE A 231 -17.53 -12.74 1.91
N PRO A 232 -18.22 -12.30 2.98
CA PRO A 232 -19.36 -13.02 3.52
C PRO A 232 -20.39 -13.28 2.42
N ALA A 233 -20.99 -14.47 2.38
CA ALA A 233 -22.04 -14.78 1.39
C ALA A 233 -23.23 -13.80 1.44
N SER A 234 -23.40 -13.11 2.58
CA SER A 234 -24.38 -12.05 2.78
C SER A 234 -24.06 -10.74 2.04
N ASP A 235 -22.80 -10.53 1.61
CA ASP A 235 -22.41 -9.39 0.79
C ASP A 235 -22.57 -9.73 -0.70
N THR A 236 -23.84 -9.86 -1.10
CA THR A 236 -24.23 -10.30 -2.44
C THR A 236 -23.62 -9.43 -3.54
N LYS A 237 -23.40 -8.13 -3.27
CA LYS A 237 -22.80 -7.19 -4.22
C LYS A 237 -21.39 -7.63 -4.62
N VAL A 238 -20.56 -8.04 -3.67
CA VAL A 238 -19.20 -8.45 -3.99
C VAL A 238 -19.18 -9.89 -4.51
N VAL A 239 -20.03 -10.77 -4.00
CA VAL A 239 -20.15 -12.16 -4.47
C VAL A 239 -20.57 -12.22 -5.94
N GLU A 240 -21.59 -11.47 -6.34
CA GLU A 240 -22.10 -11.40 -7.72
C GLU A 240 -21.08 -10.77 -8.68
N HIS A 241 -20.26 -9.84 -8.17
CA HIS A 241 -19.28 -9.08 -8.95
C HIS A 241 -17.82 -9.45 -8.62
N ARG A 242 -17.56 -10.70 -8.22
CA ARG A 242 -16.24 -11.16 -7.73
C ARG A 242 -15.10 -10.94 -8.73
N GLN A 243 -15.34 -11.14 -10.03
CA GLN A 243 -14.33 -10.87 -11.06
C GLN A 243 -13.97 -9.38 -11.14
N GLU A 244 -14.97 -8.49 -11.01
CA GLU A 244 -14.73 -7.05 -10.98
C GLU A 244 -13.99 -6.64 -9.72
N TRP A 245 -14.31 -7.24 -8.57
CA TRP A 245 -13.57 -7.05 -7.31
C TRP A 245 -12.08 -7.38 -7.47
N VAL A 246 -11.77 -8.57 -7.98
CA VAL A 246 -10.39 -9.02 -8.24
C VAL A 246 -9.69 -8.09 -9.23
N ARG A 247 -10.39 -7.65 -10.29
CA ARG A 247 -9.84 -6.69 -11.26
C ARG A 247 -9.48 -5.36 -10.61
N PHE A 248 -10.41 -4.74 -9.89
CA PHE A 248 -10.16 -3.46 -9.22
C PHE A 248 -9.06 -3.57 -8.17
N ALA A 249 -9.02 -4.65 -7.38
CA ALA A 249 -7.93 -4.90 -6.44
C ALA A 249 -6.57 -5.01 -7.15
N SER A 250 -6.54 -5.69 -8.30
CA SER A 250 -5.32 -5.80 -9.12
C SER A 250 -4.87 -4.44 -9.69
N GLU A 251 -5.80 -3.60 -10.13
CA GLU A 251 -5.52 -2.24 -10.60
C GLU A 251 -4.96 -1.35 -9.48
N VAL A 252 -5.56 -1.38 -8.28
CA VAL A 252 -5.05 -0.64 -7.10
C VAL A 252 -3.66 -1.15 -6.71
N HIS A 253 -3.44 -2.47 -6.74
CA HIS A 253 -2.13 -3.07 -6.49
C HIS A 253 -1.08 -2.55 -7.48
N GLN A 254 -1.37 -2.62 -8.77
CA GLN A 254 -0.48 -2.19 -9.84
C GLN A 254 -0.15 -0.70 -9.74
N GLU A 255 -1.15 0.18 -9.62
CA GLU A 255 -0.93 1.63 -9.55
C GLU A 255 -0.24 2.03 -8.23
N GLY A 256 -0.53 1.34 -7.13
CA GLY A 256 0.17 1.52 -5.85
C GLY A 256 1.65 1.17 -5.96
N TRP A 257 1.96 0.05 -6.60
CA TRP A 257 3.35 -0.36 -6.83
C TRP A 257 4.09 0.60 -7.76
N GLN A 258 3.47 0.96 -8.88
CA GLN A 258 4.06 1.89 -9.85
C GLN A 258 4.32 3.27 -9.24
N LEU A 259 3.40 3.78 -8.43
CA LEU A 259 3.63 5.02 -7.68
C LEU A 259 4.84 4.90 -6.75
N ALA A 260 4.95 3.80 -6.00
CA ALA A 260 6.07 3.58 -5.08
C ALA A 260 7.42 3.58 -5.82
N GLU A 261 7.50 2.86 -6.95
CA GLU A 261 8.71 2.83 -7.78
C GLU A 261 9.02 4.21 -8.40
N THR A 262 8.01 4.93 -8.92
CA THR A 262 8.19 6.30 -9.43
C THR A 262 8.73 7.25 -8.37
N VAL A 263 8.25 7.13 -7.13
CA VAL A 263 8.76 7.92 -6.01
C VAL A 263 10.21 7.59 -5.70
N ARG A 264 10.53 6.28 -5.61
CA ARG A 264 11.88 5.79 -5.33
C ARG A 264 12.89 6.22 -6.40
N ASP A 265 12.48 6.23 -7.66
CA ASP A 265 13.32 6.63 -8.78
C ASP A 265 13.48 8.16 -8.88
N GLY A 266 12.86 8.93 -7.98
CA GLY A 266 12.98 10.38 -7.92
C GLY A 266 12.31 11.11 -9.09
N ASN A 267 11.42 10.44 -9.83
CA ASN A 267 10.75 11.01 -11.00
C ASN A 267 9.56 11.91 -10.57
N VAL A 268 9.91 13.09 -10.03
CA VAL A 268 8.97 14.09 -9.50
C VAL A 268 7.88 14.46 -10.51
N ALA A 269 8.22 14.55 -11.80
CA ALA A 269 7.28 14.89 -12.86
C ALA A 269 6.13 13.88 -12.97
N GLU A 270 6.41 12.60 -12.79
CA GLU A 270 5.42 11.52 -12.87
C GLU A 270 4.67 11.24 -11.57
N MET A 271 5.23 11.60 -10.41
CA MET A 271 4.62 11.28 -9.09
C MET A 271 3.16 11.73 -8.98
N ARG A 272 2.84 12.95 -9.44
CA ARG A 272 1.47 13.47 -9.39
C ARG A 272 0.53 12.67 -10.29
N GLN A 273 0.96 12.36 -11.51
CA GLN A 273 0.16 11.58 -12.45
C GLN A 273 -0.13 10.17 -11.89
N ARG A 274 0.88 9.52 -11.31
CA ARG A 274 0.74 8.21 -10.67
C ARG A 274 -0.17 8.23 -9.45
N LEU A 275 -0.03 9.23 -8.60
CA LEU A 275 -0.91 9.40 -7.44
C LEU A 275 -2.36 9.62 -7.87
N THR A 276 -2.62 10.41 -8.92
CA THR A 276 -3.97 10.57 -9.49
C THR A 276 -4.53 9.27 -10.08
N LYS A 277 -3.70 8.42 -10.70
CA LYS A 277 -4.15 7.11 -11.20
C LYS A 277 -4.54 6.17 -10.05
N LEU A 278 -3.70 6.11 -9.01
CA LEU A 278 -4.00 5.34 -7.81
C LEU A 278 -5.30 5.81 -7.14
N ASP A 279 -5.48 7.13 -6.98
CA ASP A 279 -6.70 7.72 -6.42
C ASP A 279 -7.95 7.32 -7.22
N LYS A 280 -7.89 7.38 -8.56
CA LYS A 280 -8.98 6.94 -9.43
C LYS A 280 -9.27 5.45 -9.33
N ALA A 281 -8.25 4.60 -9.22
CA ALA A 281 -8.43 3.17 -9.02
C ALA A 281 -9.12 2.86 -7.67
N CYS A 282 -8.69 3.54 -6.60
CA CYS A 282 -9.35 3.48 -5.29
C CYS A 282 -10.81 3.95 -5.37
N ALA A 283 -11.07 5.08 -6.02
CA ALA A 283 -12.41 5.63 -6.19
C ALA A 283 -13.33 4.68 -6.96
N ALA A 284 -12.88 4.11 -8.08
CA ALA A 284 -13.68 3.18 -8.88
C ALA A 284 -14.06 1.91 -8.09
N CYS A 285 -13.13 1.39 -7.27
CA CYS A 285 -13.41 0.28 -6.36
C CYS A 285 -14.44 0.69 -5.28
N HIS A 286 -14.24 1.84 -4.64
CA HIS A 286 -15.15 2.35 -3.62
C HIS A 286 -16.56 2.63 -4.17
N ASP A 287 -16.71 3.29 -5.31
CA ASP A 287 -18.01 3.59 -5.92
C ASP A 287 -18.80 2.30 -6.21
N LYS A 288 -18.10 1.23 -6.62
CA LYS A 288 -18.71 -0.06 -6.89
C LYS A 288 -18.99 -0.86 -5.62
N PHE A 289 -18.20 -0.79 -4.55
CA PHE A 289 -18.32 -1.74 -3.44
C PHE A 289 -18.52 -1.14 -2.04
N ARG A 290 -18.20 0.14 -1.84
CA ARG A 290 -18.49 0.87 -0.61
C ARG A 290 -19.94 1.39 -0.70
N ARG A 291 -20.69 1.27 0.40
CA ARG A 291 -22.05 1.82 0.54
C ARG A 291 -22.01 3.10 1.37
#